data_AF-A0A9P0JS43-F1
#
_entry.id   AF-A0A9P0JS43-F1
#
_cell.length_a   1.000
_cell.length_b   1.000
_cell.length_c   1.000
_cell.angle_alpha   90.00
_cell.angle_beta   90.00
_cell.angle_gamma   90.00
#
_symmetry.space_group_name_H-M   'P 1'
#
loop_
_entity.id
_entity.type
_entity.pdbx_description
1 polymer ?
#
loop_
_entity_poly.entity_id
_entity_poly.type
_entity_poly.pdbx_seq_one_letter_code
_entity_poly.pdbx_strand_id
1 'polypeptide(L)'
;MSSQSFLMCLILLSVSCEALGFTAEGISTDIRFIKTCNLTSPISMTTMNEFLFHKKLANGESSAFKCFLHCLFAKYGWMDDEGGFLLHDIKVTLEEAEVEIDSLEFILYTCTAMNSVDKCQRAYTFTHCFWQKIAEMQPTEDQLFYNIDDVMRKKKKK
;
A
#
# COMPACT_ATOMS: atom_id res chain seq x y z
N MET A 1 -55.49 9.93 -28.70
CA MET A 1 -55.50 10.03 -27.23
C MET A 1 -55.64 8.60 -26.71
N SER A 2 -54.71 7.99 -25.99
CA SER A 2 -53.51 8.51 -25.36
C SER A 2 -52.47 7.38 -25.27
N SER A 3 -51.25 7.74 -25.63
CA SER A 3 -50.01 7.03 -25.31
C SER A 3 -49.86 7.00 -23.79
N GLN A 4 -49.59 5.83 -23.19
CA GLN A 4 -48.86 5.62 -21.92
C GLN A 4 -49.15 4.22 -21.36
N SER A 5 -48.38 3.20 -21.76
CA SER A 5 -48.34 1.91 -21.03
C SER A 5 -47.09 1.06 -21.27
N PHE A 6 -46.03 1.56 -21.92
CA PHE A 6 -44.82 0.77 -22.18
C PHE A 6 -43.53 1.35 -21.59
N LEU A 7 -43.62 2.31 -20.67
CA LEU A 7 -42.44 2.96 -20.08
C LEU A 7 -42.27 2.65 -18.58
N MET A 8 -42.55 1.41 -18.15
CA MET A 8 -42.35 0.98 -16.75
C MET A 8 -41.62 -0.36 -16.62
N CYS A 9 -40.78 -0.73 -17.59
CA CYS A 9 -39.85 -1.86 -17.46
C CYS A 9 -38.37 -1.49 -17.66
N LEU A 10 -38.04 -0.23 -17.94
CA LEU A 10 -36.64 0.20 -18.16
C LEU A 10 -35.95 0.77 -16.90
N ILE A 11 -36.62 0.81 -15.74
CA ILE A 11 -36.07 1.36 -14.49
C ILE A 11 -35.69 0.24 -13.49
N LEU A 12 -35.36 -0.97 -13.96
CA LEU A 12 -34.86 -2.07 -13.10
C LEU A 12 -33.46 -2.57 -13.47
N LEU A 13 -32.73 -1.87 -14.34
CA LEU A 13 -31.33 -2.22 -14.69
C LEU A 13 -30.29 -1.16 -14.29
N SER A 14 -30.65 -0.16 -13.50
CA SER A 14 -29.68 0.77 -12.90
C SER A 14 -29.43 0.47 -11.42
N VAL A 15 -29.46 -0.81 -11.03
CA VAL A 15 -28.68 -1.22 -9.84
C VAL A 15 -27.24 -1.04 -10.27
N SER A 16 -26.71 0.15 -9.99
CA SER A 16 -25.29 0.44 -10.02
C SER A 16 -24.63 -0.60 -9.14
N CYS A 17 -24.13 -1.66 -9.77
CA CYS A 17 -23.05 -2.42 -9.21
C CYS A 17 -21.93 -1.39 -9.07
N GLU A 18 -21.78 -0.82 -7.88
CA GLU A 18 -20.55 -0.18 -7.45
C GLU A 18 -19.52 -1.30 -7.34
N ALA A 19 -19.09 -1.78 -8.50
CA ALA A 19 -17.83 -2.46 -8.62
C ALA A 19 -16.81 -1.41 -8.19
N LEU A 20 -16.20 -1.62 -7.02
CA LEU A 20 -14.92 -1.06 -6.62
C LEU A 20 -13.94 -1.35 -7.75
N GLY A 21 -13.92 -0.44 -8.73
CA GLY A 21 -13.11 -0.57 -9.92
C GLY A 21 -11.70 -0.16 -9.56
N PHE A 22 -10.85 -1.13 -9.22
CA PHE A 22 -9.43 -0.99 -9.51
C PHE A 22 -9.33 -0.60 -10.98
N THR A 23 -8.95 0.65 -11.27
CA THR A 23 -8.91 1.11 -12.64
C THR A 23 -7.87 0.26 -13.38
N ALA A 24 -8.24 -0.27 -14.55
CA ALA A 24 -7.32 -1.07 -15.37
C ALA A 24 -6.01 -0.31 -15.69
N GLU A 25 -6.06 1.01 -15.63
CA GLU A 25 -4.95 1.94 -15.80
C GLU A 25 -3.91 1.86 -14.66
N GLY A 26 -4.35 1.74 -13.39
CA GLY A 26 -3.46 1.58 -12.23
C GLY A 26 -2.65 0.27 -12.29
N ILE A 27 -3.33 -0.85 -12.55
CA ILE A 27 -2.68 -2.17 -12.70
C ILE A 27 -1.65 -2.17 -13.82
N SER A 28 -1.93 -1.46 -14.92
CA SER A 28 -1.01 -1.36 -16.06
C SER A 28 0.28 -0.59 -15.72
N THR A 29 0.20 0.34 -14.78
CA THR A 29 1.31 1.21 -14.36
C THR A 29 2.23 0.47 -13.39
N ASP A 30 1.67 -0.23 -12.39
CA ASP A 30 2.45 -1.03 -11.44
C ASP A 30 3.29 -2.10 -12.14
N ILE A 31 2.67 -2.85 -13.06
CA ILE A 31 3.37 -3.89 -13.84
C ILE A 31 4.51 -3.28 -14.67
N ARG A 32 4.30 -2.07 -15.22
CA ARG A 32 5.33 -1.37 -15.99
C ARG A 32 6.51 -0.96 -15.10
N PHE A 33 6.25 -0.42 -13.91
CA PHE A 33 7.29 -0.03 -12.97
C PHE A 33 8.10 -1.23 -12.51
N ILE A 34 7.42 -2.31 -12.08
CA ILE A 34 8.07 -3.56 -11.67
C ILE A 34 8.97 -4.11 -12.78
N LYS A 35 8.46 -4.20 -14.02
CA LYS A 35 9.26 -4.66 -15.17
C LYS A 35 10.47 -3.77 -15.41
N THR A 36 10.28 -2.45 -15.37
CA THR A 36 11.36 -1.48 -15.61
C THR A 36 12.47 -1.63 -14.56
N CYS A 37 12.10 -1.70 -13.28
CA CYS A 37 13.06 -1.82 -12.20
C CYS A 37 13.77 -3.18 -12.17
N ASN A 38 13.10 -4.25 -12.59
CA ASN A 38 13.72 -5.56 -12.70
C ASN A 38 14.74 -5.66 -13.86
N LEU A 39 14.63 -4.81 -14.89
CA LEU A 39 15.62 -4.74 -15.97
C LEU A 39 16.94 -4.14 -15.47
N THR A 40 16.88 -3.12 -14.60
CA THR A 40 18.07 -2.42 -14.09
C THR A 40 18.65 -3.07 -12.84
N SER A 41 17.82 -3.69 -12.01
CA SER A 41 18.23 -4.34 -10.78
C SER A 41 17.51 -5.68 -10.66
N PRO A 42 18.02 -6.72 -11.36
CA PRO A 42 17.33 -7.99 -11.47
C PRO A 42 17.18 -8.68 -10.12
N ILE A 43 15.95 -9.07 -9.79
CA ILE A 43 15.60 -9.90 -8.64
C ILE A 43 14.93 -11.19 -9.11
N SER A 44 15.01 -12.24 -8.28
CA SER A 44 14.34 -13.49 -8.59
C SER A 44 12.81 -13.33 -8.48
N MET A 45 12.06 -14.13 -9.23
CA MET A 45 10.60 -14.18 -9.08
C MET A 45 10.18 -14.60 -7.67
N THR A 46 10.99 -15.43 -6.99
CA THR A 46 10.76 -15.80 -5.58
C THR A 46 10.85 -14.59 -4.67
N THR A 47 11.92 -13.81 -4.78
CA THR A 47 12.12 -12.57 -4.01
C THR A 47 11.01 -11.56 -4.28
N MET A 48 10.63 -11.40 -5.56
CA MET A 48 9.53 -10.53 -5.95
C MET A 48 8.20 -10.98 -5.32
N ASN A 49 7.92 -12.28 -5.31
CA ASN A 49 6.71 -12.84 -4.74
C ASN A 49 6.66 -12.68 -3.21
N GLU A 50 7.77 -13.00 -2.52
CA GLU A 50 7.90 -12.82 -1.08
C GLU A 50 7.70 -11.37 -0.66
N PHE A 51 8.25 -10.43 -1.43
CA PHE A 51 8.11 -9.01 -1.16
C PHE A 51 6.70 -8.47 -1.44
N LEU A 52 6.20 -8.64 -2.67
CA LEU A 52 4.95 -8.01 -3.11
C LEU A 52 3.70 -8.64 -2.49
N PHE A 53 3.69 -9.97 -2.30
CA PHE A 53 2.51 -10.68 -1.85
C PHE A 53 2.56 -11.07 -0.38
N HIS A 54 3.76 -11.39 0.14
CA HIS A 54 3.90 -11.85 1.52
C HIS A 54 4.46 -10.78 2.48
N LYS A 55 4.74 -9.56 1.98
CA LYS A 55 5.32 -8.46 2.76
C LYS A 55 6.54 -8.89 3.58
N LYS A 56 7.31 -9.84 3.04
CA LYS A 56 8.44 -10.45 3.73
C LYS A 56 9.72 -9.79 3.24
N LEU A 57 10.47 -9.21 4.17
CA LEU A 57 11.81 -8.68 3.95
C LEU A 57 12.79 -9.60 4.68
N ALA A 58 13.69 -10.30 3.98
CA ALA A 58 14.73 -11.05 4.68
C ALA A 58 15.82 -10.08 5.17
N ASN A 59 16.43 -10.38 6.32
CA ASN A 59 17.57 -9.60 6.78
C ASN A 59 18.77 -9.84 5.87
N GLY A 60 19.34 -8.76 5.33
CA GLY A 60 20.55 -8.84 4.50
C GLY A 60 20.29 -9.13 3.03
N GLU A 61 19.19 -8.61 2.49
CA GLU A 61 18.90 -8.71 1.05
C GLU A 61 20.04 -8.22 0.16
N SER A 62 20.09 -8.79 -1.04
CA SER A 62 21.11 -8.48 -2.05
C SER A 62 21.13 -6.99 -2.42
N SER A 63 22.29 -6.49 -2.86
CA SER A 63 22.40 -5.12 -3.39
C SER A 63 21.41 -4.86 -4.54
N ALA A 64 21.16 -5.88 -5.38
CA ALA A 64 20.17 -5.80 -6.46
C ALA A 64 18.76 -5.55 -5.91
N PHE A 65 18.33 -6.28 -4.87
CA PHE A 65 17.02 -6.06 -4.28
C PHE A 65 16.87 -4.67 -3.63
N LYS A 66 17.91 -4.21 -2.94
CA LYS A 66 17.93 -2.85 -2.36
C LYS A 66 17.77 -1.78 -3.45
N CYS A 67 18.45 -1.93 -4.58
CA CYS A 67 18.34 -0.99 -5.69
C CYS A 67 17.04 -1.14 -6.48
N PHE A 68 16.47 -2.34 -6.53
CA PHE A 68 15.12 -2.56 -7.05
C PHE A 68 14.09 -1.75 -6.25
N LEU A 69 14.18 -1.73 -4.92
CA LEU A 69 13.33 -0.88 -4.06
C LEU A 69 13.52 0.61 -4.33
N HIS A 70 14.77 1.07 -4.45
CA HIS A 70 15.03 2.48 -4.78
C HIS A 70 14.41 2.86 -6.13
N CYS A 71 14.55 2.01 -7.15
CA CYS A 71 13.92 2.23 -8.45
C CYS A 71 12.39 2.31 -8.35
N LEU A 72 11.75 1.40 -7.58
CA LEU A 72 10.31 1.45 -7.40
C LEU A 72 9.88 2.77 -6.74
N PHE A 73 10.53 3.17 -5.65
CA PHE A 73 10.22 4.42 -4.98
C PHE A 73 10.45 5.64 -5.86
N ALA A 74 11.47 5.62 -6.73
CA ALA A 74 11.65 6.68 -7.73
C ALA A 74 10.52 6.72 -8.77
N LYS A 75 10.03 5.56 -9.23
CA LYS A 75 8.91 5.51 -10.19
C LYS A 75 7.58 5.93 -9.60
N TYR A 76 7.33 5.61 -8.33
CA TYR A 76 6.15 6.08 -7.60
C TYR A 76 6.26 7.55 -7.14
N GLY A 77 7.40 8.21 -7.34
CA GLY A 77 7.61 9.59 -6.89
C GLY A 77 7.78 9.72 -5.38
N TRP A 78 8.17 8.65 -4.69
CA TRP A 78 8.41 8.63 -3.24
C TRP A 78 9.84 8.98 -2.88
N MET A 79 10.77 8.73 -3.82
CA MET A 79 12.16 9.14 -3.72
C MET A 79 12.60 9.83 -5.01
N ASP A 80 13.58 10.72 -4.93
CA ASP A 80 14.31 11.17 -6.11
C ASP A 80 15.41 10.16 -6.52
N ASP A 81 16.09 10.45 -7.64
CA ASP A 81 17.16 9.61 -8.18
C ASP A 81 18.40 9.51 -7.28
N GLU A 82 18.58 10.45 -6.35
CA GLU A 82 19.66 10.49 -5.35
C GLU A 82 19.27 9.81 -4.03
N GLY A 83 17.98 9.49 -3.85
CA GLY A 83 17.43 8.84 -2.68
C GLY A 83 16.93 9.81 -1.59
N GLY A 84 16.63 11.06 -1.94
CA GLY A 84 15.85 11.96 -1.09
C GLY A 84 14.38 11.56 -1.06
N PHE A 85 13.76 11.50 0.12
CA PHE A 85 12.34 11.17 0.25
C PHE A 85 11.44 12.37 -0.04
N LEU A 86 10.39 12.16 -0.83
CA LEU A 86 9.37 13.15 -1.17
C LEU A 86 8.14 12.93 -0.28
N LEU A 87 8.23 13.37 0.98
CA LEU A 87 7.25 13.04 2.03
C LEU A 87 5.81 13.42 1.69
N HIS A 88 5.62 14.55 0.99
CA HIS A 88 4.29 14.98 0.55
C HIS A 88 3.67 13.96 -0.40
N ASP A 89 4.42 13.51 -1.41
CA ASP A 89 3.93 12.59 -2.43
C ASP A 89 3.67 11.19 -1.85
N ILE A 90 4.51 10.74 -0.90
CA ILE A 90 4.25 9.50 -0.14
C ILE A 90 2.92 9.58 0.61
N LYS A 91 2.68 10.69 1.32
CA LYS A 91 1.46 10.90 2.11
C LYS A 91 0.23 10.88 1.20
N VAL A 92 0.25 11.66 0.13
CA VAL A 92 -0.86 11.72 -0.85
C VAL A 92 -1.14 10.34 -1.43
N THR A 93 -0.11 9.61 -1.85
CA THR A 93 -0.28 8.25 -2.42
C THR A 93 -0.95 7.28 -1.44
N LEU A 94 -0.56 7.33 -0.15
CA LEU A 94 -1.10 6.44 0.87
C LEU A 94 -2.52 6.82 1.29
N GLU A 95 -2.84 8.12 1.32
CA GLU A 95 -4.20 8.61 1.57
C GLU A 95 -5.16 8.25 0.42
N GLU A 96 -4.71 8.38 -0.83
CA GLU A 96 -5.47 7.97 -2.03
C GLU A 96 -5.73 6.46 -2.08
N ALA A 97 -4.83 5.67 -1.50
CA ALA A 97 -4.99 4.22 -1.36
C ALA A 97 -5.92 3.81 -0.19
N GLU A 98 -6.61 4.77 0.43
CA GLU A 98 -7.51 4.59 1.59
C GLU A 98 -6.84 3.88 2.76
N VAL A 99 -5.52 4.06 2.91
CA VAL A 99 -4.75 3.44 3.99
C VAL A 99 -4.86 4.35 5.22
N GLU A 100 -5.95 4.20 5.99
CA GLU A 100 -6.12 4.87 7.28
C GLU A 100 -5.10 4.34 8.30
N ILE A 101 -4.02 5.09 8.48
CA ILE A 101 -3.03 4.84 9.51
C ILE A 101 -3.03 6.05 10.44
N ASP A 102 -3.60 5.88 11.64
CA ASP A 102 -3.76 6.90 12.70
C ASP A 102 -2.45 7.59 13.15
N SER A 103 -1.33 7.17 12.57
CA SER A 103 0.03 7.59 12.87
C SER A 103 0.92 7.72 11.64
N LEU A 104 0.35 7.83 10.42
CA LEU A 104 1.13 7.83 9.18
C LEU A 104 2.25 8.87 9.20
N GLU A 105 1.95 10.09 9.62
CA GLU A 105 2.94 11.16 9.74
C GLU A 105 4.09 10.80 10.69
N PHE A 106 3.77 10.16 11.82
CA PHE A 106 4.76 9.69 12.78
C PHE A 106 5.66 8.59 12.18
N ILE A 107 5.09 7.65 11.44
CA ILE A 107 5.87 6.61 10.74
C ILE A 107 6.78 7.24 9.71
N LEU A 108 6.25 8.10 8.84
CA LEU A 108 7.03 8.73 7.78
C LEU A 108 8.17 9.56 8.37
N TYR A 109 7.90 10.36 9.39
CA TYR A 109 8.94 11.12 10.09
C TYR A 109 10.02 10.21 10.68
N THR A 110 9.62 9.15 11.38
CA THR A 110 10.56 8.22 12.03
C THR A 110 11.38 7.43 11.02
N CYS A 111 10.74 6.91 9.98
CA CYS A 111 11.34 5.98 9.03
C CYS A 111 12.09 6.67 7.89
N THR A 112 12.01 7.99 7.75
CA THR A 112 12.82 8.73 6.77
C THR A 112 13.98 9.50 7.41
N ALA A 113 14.00 9.62 8.74
CA ALA A 113 15.10 10.22 9.51
C ALA A 113 16.34 9.31 9.58
N MET A 114 16.94 8.99 8.42
CA MET A 114 18.11 8.13 8.31
C MET A 114 19.26 8.76 7.55
N ASN A 115 20.47 8.60 8.11
CA ASN A 115 21.71 9.07 7.51
C ASN A 115 22.41 7.92 6.79
N SER A 116 21.93 7.54 5.60
CA SER A 116 22.62 6.60 4.70
C SER A 116 23.09 7.31 3.45
N VAL A 117 24.38 7.26 3.13
CA VAL A 117 24.91 7.81 1.85
C VAL A 117 24.54 6.97 0.63
N ASP A 118 24.20 5.70 0.81
CA ASP A 118 23.76 4.82 -0.28
C ASP A 118 22.23 4.86 -0.43
N LYS A 119 21.77 5.20 -1.64
CA LYS A 119 20.35 5.36 -1.97
C LYS A 119 19.56 4.06 -1.94
N CYS A 120 20.17 2.96 -2.38
CA CYS A 120 19.57 1.63 -2.36
C CYS A 120 19.36 1.14 -0.92
N GLN A 121 20.38 1.29 -0.08
CA GLN A 121 20.32 0.98 1.33
C GLN A 121 19.28 1.83 2.05
N ARG A 122 19.15 3.11 1.68
CA ARG A 122 18.15 4.00 2.25
C ARG A 122 16.73 3.53 1.95
N ALA A 123 16.44 3.17 0.70
CA ALA A 123 15.16 2.59 0.31
C ALA A 123 14.84 1.33 1.13
N TYR A 124 15.80 0.40 1.22
CA TYR A 124 15.63 -0.83 1.99
C TYR A 124 15.37 -0.58 3.48
N THR A 125 16.14 0.32 4.12
CA THR A 125 15.96 0.63 5.54
C THR A 125 14.61 1.29 5.81
N PHE A 126 14.15 2.16 4.91
CA PHE A 126 12.81 2.75 4.99
C PHE A 126 11.73 1.67 4.94
N THR A 127 11.79 0.76 3.96
CA THR A 127 10.83 -0.35 3.83
C THR A 127 10.76 -1.18 5.10
N HIS A 128 11.92 -1.55 5.67
CA HIS A 128 12.00 -2.32 6.90
C HIS A 128 11.35 -1.56 8.08
N CYS A 129 11.72 -0.29 8.27
CA CYS A 129 11.17 0.54 9.34
C CYS A 129 9.65 0.71 9.20
N PHE A 130 9.18 1.01 7.99
CA PHE A 130 7.78 1.26 7.70
C PHE A 130 6.93 0.02 8.02
N TRP A 131 7.31 -1.16 7.53
CA TRP A 131 6.58 -2.39 7.82
C TRP A 131 6.62 -2.79 9.29
N GLN A 132 7.76 -2.59 9.96
CA GLN A 132 7.85 -2.85 11.39
C GLN A 132 6.87 -1.96 12.17
N LYS A 133 6.82 -0.66 11.85
CA LYS A 133 5.90 0.27 12.52
C LYS A 133 4.44 -0.07 12.25
N ILE A 134 4.09 -0.38 11.00
CA ILE A 134 2.74 -0.81 10.65
C ILE A 134 2.35 -2.08 11.44
N ALA A 135 3.25 -3.06 11.53
CA ALA A 135 2.99 -4.28 12.30
C ALA A 135 2.83 -4.04 13.81
N GLU A 136 3.55 -3.06 14.38
CA GLU A 136 3.41 -2.65 15.79
C GLU A 136 2.04 -2.02 16.10
N MET A 137 1.35 -1.45 15.10
CA MET A 137 0.12 -0.66 15.30
C MET A 137 -1.14 -1.37 14.84
N GLN A 138 -1.03 -2.46 14.08
CA GLN A 138 -2.17 -3.33 13.87
C GLN A 138 -2.50 -4.04 15.19
N PRO A 139 -3.75 -3.98 15.68
CA PRO A 139 -4.14 -4.79 16.82
C PRO A 139 -3.90 -6.25 16.46
N THR A 140 -3.24 -6.99 17.34
CA THR A 140 -3.12 -8.43 17.18
C THR A 140 -4.53 -9.02 17.07
N GLU A 141 -4.72 -10.10 16.31
CA GLU A 141 -6.03 -10.77 16.20
C GLU A 141 -6.65 -11.02 17.60
N ASP A 142 -5.80 -11.31 18.59
CA ASP A 142 -6.18 -11.42 20.01
C ASP A 142 -6.86 -10.17 20.60
N GLN A 143 -6.39 -8.96 20.28
CA GLN A 143 -6.98 -7.71 20.77
C GLN A 143 -8.34 -7.42 20.11
N LEU A 144 -8.55 -7.88 18.88
CA LEU A 144 -9.84 -7.76 18.19
C LEU A 144 -10.91 -8.62 18.89
N PHE A 145 -10.56 -9.83 19.32
CA PHE A 145 -11.47 -10.70 20.09
C PHE A 145 -11.84 -10.11 21.47
N TYR A 146 -10.86 -9.56 22.21
CA TYR A 146 -11.13 -8.93 23.51
C TYR A 146 -12.04 -7.69 23.40
N ASN A 147 -11.87 -6.88 22.35
CA ASN A 147 -12.69 -5.70 22.12
C ASN A 147 -14.13 -6.06 21.72
N ILE A 148 -14.33 -7.13 20.93
CA ILE A 148 -15.67 -7.63 20.59
C ILE A 148 -16.39 -8.16 21.83
N ASP A 149 -15.69 -8.92 22.69
CA ASP A 149 -16.27 -9.45 23.92
C ASP A 149 -16.69 -8.35 24.89
N ASP A 150 -15.91 -7.28 25.02
CA ASP A 150 -16.24 -6.16 25.89
C ASP A 150 -17.41 -5.31 25.36
N VAL A 151 -17.51 -5.15 24.04
CA VAL A 151 -18.68 -4.53 23.36
C VAL A 151 -19.94 -5.38 23.55
N MET A 152 -19.84 -6.70 23.42
CA MET A 152 -20.96 -7.64 23.64
C MET A 152 -21.40 -7.66 25.11
N ARG A 153 -20.46 -7.57 26.06
CA ARG A 153 -20.74 -7.50 27.49
C ARG A 153 -21.39 -6.18 27.89
N LYS A 154 -21.04 -5.06 27.25
CA LYS A 154 -21.69 -3.75 27.44
C LYS A 154 -23.11 -3.71 26.85
N LYS A 155 -23.37 -4.38 25.72
CA LYS A 155 -24.72 -4.50 25.13
C LYS A 155 -25.68 -5.35 25.97
N LYS A 156 -25.18 -6.31 26.76
CA LYS A 156 -26.00 -7.12 27.69
C LYS A 156 -26.40 -6.40 28.98
N LYS A 157 -25.80 -5.24 29.29
CA LYS A 157 -26.07 -4.46 30.50
C LYS A 157 -26.97 -3.23 30.27
N LYS A 158 -27.55 -3.09 29.07
CA LYS A 158 -28.45 -1.99 28.71
C LYS A 158 -29.82 -2.54 28.31
#